data_AF-A0A955MEY1-F1
#
_entry.id   AF-A0A955MEY1-F1
#
_cell.length_a   1.000
_cell.length_b   1.000
_cell.length_c   1.000
_cell.angle_alpha   90.00
_cell.angle_beta   90.00
_cell.angle_gamma   90.00
#
_symmetry.space_group_name_H-M   'P 1'
#
loop_
_entity.id
_entity.type
_entity.pdbx_description
1 polymer ?
#
loop_
_entity_poly.entity_id
_entity_poly.type
_entity_poly.pdbx_seq_one_letter_code
_entity_poly.pdbx_strand_id
1 'polypeptide(L)' 'MAGNDEDISKKCAQTGTTLKRVKRYFRNGKYYINKAAFRAHQKKLQEGTEEK' A
#
# COMPACT_ATOMS: atom_id res chain seq x y z
N MET A 1 25.30 -11.33 16.10
CA MET A 1 24.81 -9.95 15.98
C MET A 1 23.40 -9.99 15.41
N ALA A 2 22.39 -9.84 16.28
CA ALA A 2 21.00 -9.67 15.86
C ALA A 2 20.73 -8.17 15.64
N GLY A 3 19.89 -7.84 14.65
CA GLY A 3 19.22 -6.54 14.61
C GLY A 3 19.61 -5.58 13.49
N ASN A 4 19.81 -6.05 12.26
CA ASN A 4 19.40 -5.21 11.13
C ASN A 4 17.90 -5.46 10.92
N ASP A 5 17.08 -4.90 11.81
CA ASP A 5 15.73 -4.50 11.46
C ASP A 5 15.86 -3.45 10.36
N GLU A 6 16.12 -3.90 9.12
CA GLU A 6 15.70 -3.14 7.95
C GLU A 6 14.18 -3.06 8.09
N ASP A 7 13.69 -2.00 8.73
CA ASP A 7 12.31 -1.57 8.59
C ASP A 7 12.17 -1.29 7.09
N ILE A 8 11.83 -2.32 6.32
CA ILE A 8 11.56 -2.23 4.88
C ILE A 8 10.29 -1.39 4.82
N SER A 9 10.52 -0.10 4.86
CA SER A 9 9.55 0.96 4.83
C SER A 9 8.88 0.86 3.47
N LYS A 10 7.65 0.33 3.46
CA LYS A 10 6.92 0.06 2.22
C LYS A 10 6.13 1.29 1.85
N LYS A 11 6.14 1.66 0.58
CA LYS A 11 5.33 2.79 0.09
C LYS A 11 3.88 2.38 -0.10
N CYS A 12 2.96 3.28 0.25
CA CYS A 12 1.55 3.14 -0.04
C CYS A 12 1.35 3.13 -1.55
N ALA A 13 0.66 2.13 -2.10
CA ALA A 13 0.39 2.07 -3.54
C ALA A 13 -0.57 3.17 -4.03
N GLN A 14 -1.37 3.75 -3.13
CA GLN A 14 -2.28 4.85 -3.48
C GLN A 14 -1.60 6.22 -3.44
N THR A 15 -0.93 6.53 -2.34
CA THR A 15 -0.41 7.88 -2.05
C THR A 15 1.10 8.00 -2.16
N GLY A 16 1.82 6.88 -2.31
CA GLY A 16 3.29 6.85 -2.31
C GLY A 16 3.93 7.06 -0.93
N THR A 17 3.13 7.34 0.10
CA THR A 17 3.61 7.62 1.46
C THR A 17 4.35 6.42 2.04
N THR A 18 5.50 6.66 2.68
CA THR A 18 6.26 5.62 3.37
C THR A 18 5.52 5.13 4.60
N LEU A 19 5.29 3.82 4.70
CA LEU A 19 4.58 3.17 5.79
C LEU A 19 5.53 2.36 6.65
N LYS A 20 5.50 2.63 7.95
CA LYS A 20 6.16 1.81 8.97
C LYS A 20 5.47 0.45 9.08
N ARG A 21 6.22 -0.61 9.43
CA ARG A 21 5.75 -2.00 9.50
C ARG A 21 4.46 -2.18 10.31
N VAL A 22 4.29 -1.42 11.41
CA VAL A 22 3.18 -1.54 12.36
C VAL A 22 1.85 -0.97 11.84
N LYS A 23 1.88 0.00 10.91
CA LYS A 23 0.68 0.75 10.47
C LYS A 23 0.30 0.53 9.00
N ARG A 24 0.82 -0.52 8.35
CA ARG A 24 0.56 -0.79 6.93
C ARG A 24 -0.58 -1.78 6.74
N TYR A 25 -1.59 -1.39 6.00
CA TYR A 25 -2.67 -2.26 5.54
C TYR A 25 -2.22 -3.01 4.27
N PHE A 26 -2.02 -4.32 4.37
CA PHE A 26 -1.61 -5.15 3.23
C PHE A 26 -2.83 -5.79 2.55
N ARG A 27 -2.98 -5.57 1.24
CA ARG A 27 -4.07 -6.13 0.44
C ARG A 27 -3.67 -6.29 -1.01
N ASN A 28 -4.01 -7.41 -1.65
CA ASN A 28 -3.69 -7.71 -3.06
C ASN A 28 -2.21 -7.49 -3.43
N GLY A 29 -1.28 -7.91 -2.56
CA GLY A 29 0.16 -7.73 -2.80
C GLY A 29 0.68 -6.30 -2.62
N LYS A 30 -0.19 -5.33 -2.29
CA LYS A 30 0.14 -3.92 -2.15
C LYS A 30 -0.05 -3.44 -0.70
N TYR A 31 0.71 -2.41 -0.33
CA TYR A 31 0.65 -1.78 0.99
C TYR A 31 -0.13 -0.47 0.90
N TYR A 32 -0.92 -0.19 1.93
CA TYR A 32 -1.78 0.99 2.02
C TYR A 32 -1.75 1.58 3.43
N ILE A 33 -2.04 2.88 3.54
CA ILE A 33 -2.16 3.53 4.85
C ILE A 33 -3.29 2.89 5.67
N ASN A 34 -4.41 2.58 5.02
CA ASN A 34 -5.59 2.00 5.66
C ASN A 34 -6.51 1.33 4.61
N LYS A 35 -7.63 0.76 5.06
CA LYS A 35 -8.66 0.18 4.20
C LYS A 35 -9.28 1.18 3.22
N ALA A 36 -9.45 2.45 3.63
CA ALA A 36 -10.02 3.48 2.76
C ALA A 36 -9.10 3.77 1.57
N ALA A 37 -7.79 3.81 1.80
CA ALA A 37 -6.77 3.98 0.78
C ALA A 37 -6.76 2.83 -0.23
N PHE A 38 -6.92 1.60 0.27
CA PHE A 38 -7.14 0.43 -0.60
C PHE A 38 -8.39 0.58 -1.46
N ARG A 39 -9.55 0.93 -0.88
CA ARG A 39 -10.81 1.08 -1.65
C ARG A 39 -10.71 2.16 -2.72
N ALA A 40 -10.10 3.31 -2.41
CA ALA A 40 -9.93 4.39 -3.36
C ALA A 40 -8.95 4.02 -4.49
N HIS A 41 -7.86 3.30 -4.19
CA HIS A 41 -6.98 2.74 -5.22
C HIS A 41 -7.69 1.66 -6.06
N GLN A 42 -8.51 0.82 -5.44
CA GLN A 42 -9.27 -0.21 -6.15
C GLN A 42 -10.32 0.40 -7.07
N LYS A 43 -11.01 1.46 -6.63
CA LYS A 43 -11.95 2.21 -7.46
C LYS A 43 -11.25 2.84 -8.67
N LYS A 44 -10.10 3.49 -8.47
CA LYS A 44 -9.26 4.00 -9.58
C LYS A 44 -8.84 2.92 -10.58
N LEU A 45 -8.48 1.73 -10.10
CA LEU A 45 -8.17 0.62 -10.98
C LEU A 45 -9.40 0.19 -11.79
N GLN A 46 -10.57 0.09 -11.14
CA GLN A 46 -11.80 -0.32 -11.79
C GLN A 46 -12.26 0.69 -12.85
N GLU A 47 -12.18 1.99 -12.54
CA GLU A 47 -12.49 3.09 -13.48
C GLU A 47 -11.46 3.19 -14.62
N GLY A 48 -10.19 2.82 -14.38
CA GLY A 48 -9.15 2.80 -15.41
C GLY A 48 -9.08 1.52 -16.25
N THR A 49 -9.94 0.52 -16.00
CA THR A 49 -9.99 -0.73 -16.79
C THR A 49 -11.02 -0.65 -17.93
N GLU A 50 -11.63 0.51 -18.17
CA GLU A 50 -12.52 0.78 -19.32
C GLU A 50 -11.78 1.30 -20.58
N GLU A 51 -10.46 1.17 -20.65
CA GLU A 51 -9.71 1.22 -21.92
C GLU A 51 -9.18 -0.18 -22.25
N LYS A 52 -10.03 -1.01 -22.87
CA LYS A 52 -9.60 -2.05 -23.80
C LYS A 52 -10.74 -2.54 -24.68
#